data_AF-A0A6S7LNZ2-F1
#
_entry.id   AF-A0A6S7LNZ2-F1
#
_cell.length_a   1.000
_cell.length_b   1.000
_cell.length_c   1.000
_cell.angle_alpha   90.00
_cell.angle_beta   90.00
_cell.angle_gamma   90.00
#
_symmetry.space_group_name_H-M   'P 1'
#
loop_
_entity.id
_entity.type
_entity.pdbx_description
1 polymer ?
#
loop_
_entity_poly.entity_id
_entity_poly.type
_entity_poly.pdbx_seq_one_letter_code
_entity_poly.pdbx_strand_id
1 'polypeptide(L)'
;MHWPDLQRLLQNDEGASRSERAQAVIDNPHLTDWFFMQRLQEFVRHWLNGVLDAEWHWYRFEYQARGSIHCHGCAKLKNDPDIRELRNKACVAFLESETTRYEMSPDDFEFLCGNVIRQGEDAEKLLIQ
;
A
#
# COMPACT_ATOMS: atom_id res chain seq x y z
N MET A 1 15.68 13.30 -7.19
CA MET A 1 15.65 11.87 -6.81
C MET A 1 16.92 11.59 -5.99
N HIS A 2 16.85 10.86 -4.86
CA HIS A 2 17.98 10.75 -3.90
C HIS A 2 18.93 9.57 -4.15
N TRP A 3 18.56 8.58 -4.96
CA TRP A 3 19.28 7.31 -5.06
C TRP A 3 20.74 7.46 -5.54
N PRO A 4 21.74 7.11 -4.71
CA PRO A 4 23.15 7.25 -5.08
C PRO A 4 23.55 6.46 -6.32
N ASP A 5 23.03 5.23 -6.48
CA ASP A 5 23.34 4.41 -7.66
C ASP A 5 22.76 5.00 -8.95
N LEU A 6 21.59 5.64 -8.87
CA LEU A 6 21.06 6.40 -10.01
C LEU A 6 21.92 7.62 -10.30
N GLN A 7 22.39 8.34 -9.28
CA GLN A 7 23.29 9.49 -9.50
C GLN A 7 24.61 9.06 -10.14
N ARG A 8 25.17 7.91 -9.74
CA ARG A 8 26.36 7.32 -10.36
C ARG A 8 26.09 6.92 -11.81
N LEU A 9 24.93 6.32 -12.10
CA LEU A 9 24.51 5.96 -13.46
C LEU A 9 24.37 7.21 -14.35
N LEU A 10 23.85 8.30 -13.78
CA LEU A 10 23.69 9.59 -14.46
C LEU A 10 24.99 10.42 -14.50
N GLN A 11 26.10 9.89 -13.99
CA GLN A 11 27.41 10.55 -13.95
C GLN A 11 27.39 11.94 -13.28
N ASN A 12 26.54 12.12 -12.27
CA ASN A 12 26.54 13.34 -11.47
C ASN A 12 27.67 13.35 -10.45
N ASP A 13 28.26 14.53 -10.24
CA ASP A 13 29.25 14.75 -9.20
C ASP A 13 28.66 14.49 -7.80
N GLU A 14 29.48 13.98 -6.88
CA GLU A 14 29.06 13.73 -5.49
C GLU A 14 28.58 15.01 -4.79
N GLY A 15 29.13 16.16 -5.18
CA GLY A 15 28.75 17.49 -4.71
C GLY A 15 27.58 18.14 -5.45
N ALA A 16 26.98 17.49 -6.46
CA ALA A 16 25.91 18.07 -7.27
C ALA A 16 24.73 18.53 -6.40
N SER A 17 24.30 19.76 -6.61
CA SER A 17 23.14 20.36 -5.97
C SER A 17 21.86 19.59 -6.31
N ARG A 18 20.81 19.83 -5.51
CA ARG A 18 19.49 19.23 -5.77
C ARG A 18 18.94 19.59 -7.16
N SER A 19 19.26 20.79 -7.67
CA SER A 19 18.81 21.25 -8.98
C SER A 19 19.52 20.49 -10.11
N GLU A 20 20.84 20.35 -10.02
CA GLU A 20 21.64 19.59 -11.01
C GLU A 20 21.21 18.12 -11.05
N ARG A 21 21.00 17.51 -9.88
CA ARG A 21 20.48 16.13 -9.79
C ARG A 21 19.08 15.97 -10.37
N ALA A 22 18.24 17.00 -10.26
CA ALA A 22 16.91 16.99 -10.85
C ALA A 22 17.00 17.14 -12.38
N GLN A 23 17.86 18.02 -12.87
CA GLN A 23 18.05 18.25 -14.30
C GLN A 23 18.62 17.00 -14.99
N ALA A 24 19.59 16.32 -14.39
CA ALA A 24 20.15 15.08 -14.95
C ALA A 24 19.09 13.98 -15.14
N VAL A 25 18.09 13.92 -14.25
CA VAL A 25 16.94 12.99 -14.38
C VAL A 25 16.05 13.40 -15.56
N ILE A 26 15.79 14.69 -15.71
CA ILE A 26 14.98 15.25 -16.81
C ILE A 26 15.67 15.04 -18.16
N ASP A 27 16.99 15.18 -18.22
CA ASP A 27 17.78 15.04 -19.43
C ASP A 27 17.97 13.57 -19.84
N ASN A 28 17.85 12.64 -18.88
CA ASN A 28 18.05 11.21 -19.07
C ASN A 28 16.84 10.38 -18.58
N PRO A 29 15.64 10.57 -19.17
CA PRO A 29 14.44 9.89 -18.72
C PRO A 29 14.55 8.37 -18.92
N HIS A 30 15.12 7.93 -20.05
CA HIS A 30 15.30 6.51 -20.36
C HIS A 30 16.15 5.74 -19.33
N LEU A 31 17.25 6.34 -18.84
CA LEU A 31 18.09 5.73 -17.79
C LEU A 31 17.37 5.71 -16.45
N THR A 32 16.67 6.80 -16.12
CA THR A 32 15.87 6.89 -14.90
C THR A 32 14.77 5.84 -14.88
N ASP A 33 14.05 5.70 -15.99
CA ASP A 33 12.92 4.78 -16.16
C ASP A 33 13.41 3.33 -16.12
N TRP A 34 14.49 3.02 -16.84
CA TRP A 34 15.11 1.70 -16.79
C TRP A 34 15.55 1.34 -15.37
N PHE A 35 16.27 2.24 -14.69
CA PHE A 35 16.72 2.02 -13.32
C PHE A 35 15.55 1.78 -12.36
N PHE A 36 14.50 2.59 -12.48
CA PHE A 36 13.29 2.43 -11.68
C PHE A 36 12.62 1.09 -11.94
N MET A 37 12.50 0.69 -13.21
CA MET A 37 11.93 -0.60 -13.61
C MET A 37 12.71 -1.77 -13.03
N GLN A 38 14.05 -1.76 -13.09
CA GLN A 38 14.89 -2.81 -12.50
C GLN A 38 14.62 -2.96 -11.00
N ARG A 39 14.55 -1.84 -10.26
CA ARG A 39 14.27 -1.87 -8.83
C ARG A 39 12.87 -2.37 -8.51
N LEU A 40 11.87 -1.96 -9.30
CA LEU A 40 10.50 -2.44 -9.13
C LEU A 40 10.42 -3.95 -9.38
N GLN A 41 11.05 -4.45 -10.44
CA GLN A 41 11.08 -5.88 -10.76
C GLN A 41 11.72 -6.70 -9.64
N GLU A 42 12.86 -6.24 -9.09
CA GLU A 42 13.49 -6.90 -7.95
C GLU A 42 12.64 -6.82 -6.68
N PHE A 43 11.97 -5.69 -6.44
CA PHE A 43 11.02 -5.57 -5.33
C PHE A 43 9.87 -6.56 -5.45
N VAL A 44 9.23 -6.65 -6.62
CA VAL A 44 8.14 -7.60 -6.88
C VAL A 44 8.63 -9.04 -6.71
N ARG A 45 9.78 -9.37 -7.29
CA ARG A 45 10.36 -10.72 -7.23
C ARG A 45 10.69 -11.13 -5.81
N HIS A 46 11.39 -10.28 -5.06
CA HIS A 46 11.88 -10.63 -3.74
C HIS A 46 10.80 -10.47 -2.66
N TRP A 47 10.13 -9.32 -2.61
CA TRP A 47 9.20 -9.01 -1.54
C TRP A 47 7.80 -9.55 -1.81
N LEU A 48 7.16 -9.15 -2.92
CA LEU A 48 5.77 -9.56 -3.17
C LEU A 48 5.66 -11.07 -3.34
N ASN A 49 6.47 -11.64 -4.23
CA ASN A 49 6.38 -13.07 -4.54
C ASN A 49 7.18 -13.93 -3.55
N GLY A 50 8.37 -13.48 -3.13
CA GLY A 50 9.29 -14.29 -2.33
C GLY A 50 9.02 -14.27 -0.82
N VAL A 51 8.47 -13.18 -0.28
CA VAL A 51 8.27 -13.02 1.18
C VAL A 51 6.79 -12.95 1.55
N LEU A 52 6.01 -12.16 0.81
CA LEU A 52 4.61 -11.88 1.13
C LEU A 52 3.62 -12.88 0.49
N ASP A 53 4.12 -13.83 -0.29
CA ASP A 53 3.34 -14.85 -1.00
C ASP A 53 2.14 -14.26 -1.74
N ALA A 54 2.41 -13.25 -2.59
CA ALA A 54 1.39 -12.62 -3.42
C ALA A 54 0.71 -13.65 -4.34
N GLU A 55 -0.61 -13.71 -4.27
CA GLU A 55 -1.44 -14.55 -5.14
C GLU A 55 -1.47 -13.98 -6.56
N TRP A 56 -1.71 -12.68 -6.66
CA TRP A 56 -1.61 -11.91 -7.89
C TRP A 56 -1.18 -10.49 -7.58
N HIS A 57 -0.56 -9.84 -8.56
CA HIS A 57 -0.24 -8.43 -8.52
C HIS A 57 -0.34 -7.84 -9.92
N TRP A 58 -0.61 -6.55 -9.99
CA TRP A 58 -0.52 -5.79 -11.22
C TRP A 58 0.08 -4.42 -10.91
N TYR A 59 0.75 -3.84 -11.89
CA TYR A 59 1.26 -2.48 -11.78
C TYR A 59 1.32 -1.82 -13.16
N ARG A 60 1.33 -0.49 -13.16
CA ARG A 60 1.44 0.34 -14.36
C ARG A 60 2.32 1.54 -14.08
N PHE A 61 2.99 2.03 -15.13
CA PHE A 61 3.81 3.22 -15.05
C PHE A 61 3.02 4.45 -15.48
N GLU A 62 3.27 5.57 -14.80
CA GLU A 62 2.74 6.89 -15.14
C GLU A 62 3.83 7.93 -14.93
N TYR A 63 3.81 9.02 -15.71
CA TYR A 63 4.65 10.17 -15.41
C TYR A 63 3.91 11.09 -14.43
N GLN A 64 4.54 11.36 -13.30
CA GLN A 64 4.05 12.37 -12.36
C GLN A 64 4.35 13.78 -12.89
N ALA A 65 3.65 14.79 -12.35
CA ALA A 65 3.98 16.18 -12.62
C ALA A 65 5.46 16.42 -12.28
N ARG A 66 6.23 16.98 -13.24
CA ARG A 66 7.71 17.13 -13.27
C ARG A 66 8.48 16.01 -13.99
N GLY A 67 7.82 15.13 -14.73
CA GLY A 67 8.46 14.29 -15.75
C GLY A 67 9.26 13.10 -15.22
N SER A 68 9.14 12.78 -13.93
CA SER A 68 9.71 11.55 -13.38
C SER A 68 8.73 10.39 -13.49
N ILE A 69 9.25 9.17 -13.66
CA ILE A 69 8.46 7.95 -13.60
C ILE A 69 7.84 7.76 -12.21
N HIS A 70 6.64 7.21 -12.20
CA HIS A 70 5.90 6.78 -11.04
C HIS A 70 5.21 5.46 -11.38
N CYS A 71 4.96 4.63 -10.37
CA CYS A 71 4.28 3.37 -10.58
C CYS A 71 3.18 3.18 -9.56
N HIS A 72 1.99 2.87 -10.07
CA HIS A 72 0.86 2.40 -9.29
C HIS A 72 0.79 0.89 -9.40
N GLY A 73 0.57 0.21 -8.27
CA GLY A 73 0.36 -1.22 -8.26
C GLY A 73 -0.55 -1.65 -7.13
N CYS A 74 -1.07 -2.86 -7.26
CA CYS A 74 -1.87 -3.53 -6.25
C CYS A 74 -1.53 -5.02 -6.24
N ALA A 75 -1.58 -5.62 -5.07
CA ALA A 75 -1.33 -7.05 -4.87
C ALA A 75 -2.38 -7.63 -3.93
N LYS A 76 -2.78 -8.87 -4.21
CA LYS A 76 -3.51 -9.75 -3.30
C LYS A 76 -2.50 -10.68 -2.65
N LEU A 77 -2.53 -10.78 -1.32
CA LEU A 77 -1.68 -11.73 -0.60
C LEU A 77 -2.52 -12.94 -0.24
N LYS A 78 -1.95 -14.15 -0.30
CA LYS A 78 -2.70 -15.35 0.08
C LYS A 78 -3.11 -15.34 1.55
N ASN A 79 -2.34 -14.64 2.38
CA ASN A 79 -2.58 -14.51 3.82
C ASN A 79 -3.24 -13.18 4.21
N ASP A 80 -3.77 -12.40 3.26
CA ASP A 80 -4.53 -11.20 3.65
C ASP A 80 -5.85 -11.60 4.33
N PRO A 81 -6.37 -10.77 5.26
CA PRO A 81 -7.55 -11.12 6.06
C PRO A 81 -8.88 -11.01 5.27
N ASP A 82 -8.83 -11.06 3.94
CA ASP A 82 -9.88 -10.73 2.98
C ASP A 82 -10.63 -9.45 3.33
N ILE A 83 -10.07 -8.31 2.88
CA ILE A 83 -10.68 -7.00 3.09
C ILE A 83 -12.11 -6.89 2.56
N ARG A 84 -12.51 -7.73 1.58
CA ARG A 84 -13.89 -7.73 1.07
C ARG A 84 -14.82 -8.41 2.06
N GLU A 85 -14.37 -9.50 2.69
CA GLU A 85 -15.11 -10.15 3.76
C GLU A 85 -15.25 -9.20 4.95
N LEU A 86 -14.16 -8.56 5.38
CA LEU A 86 -14.18 -7.58 6.46
C LEU A 86 -15.13 -6.41 6.17
N ARG A 87 -15.09 -5.86 4.94
CA ARG A 87 -16.03 -4.82 4.50
C ARG A 87 -17.47 -5.32 4.53
N ASN A 88 -17.74 -6.51 4.03
CA ASN A 88 -19.09 -7.07 4.03
C ASN A 88 -19.62 -7.23 5.46
N LYS A 89 -18.79 -7.77 6.37
CA LYS A 89 -19.13 -7.86 7.80
C LYS A 89 -19.45 -6.49 8.39
N ALA A 90 -18.61 -5.48 8.11
CA ALA A 90 -18.84 -4.12 8.59
C ALA A 90 -20.14 -3.50 8.01
N CYS A 91 -20.43 -3.70 6.72
CA CYS A 91 -21.64 -3.20 6.09
C CYS A 91 -22.91 -3.88 6.62
N VAL A 92 -22.89 -5.21 6.77
CA VAL A 92 -24.02 -5.97 7.35
C VAL A 92 -24.25 -5.51 8.78
N ALA A 93 -23.21 -5.47 9.61
CA ALA A 93 -23.31 -5.01 10.98
C ALA A 93 -23.86 -3.58 11.06
N PHE A 94 -23.47 -2.68 10.16
CA PHE A 94 -24.02 -1.33 10.10
C PHE A 94 -25.51 -1.32 9.75
N LEU A 95 -25.91 -2.03 8.68
CA LEU A 95 -27.32 -2.09 8.24
C LEU A 95 -28.22 -2.76 9.28
N GLU A 96 -27.74 -3.83 9.93
CA GLU A 96 -28.40 -4.46 11.06
C GLU A 96 -28.46 -3.49 12.23
N SER A 97 -27.36 -2.83 12.61
CA SER A 97 -27.38 -1.85 13.71
C SER A 97 -28.38 -0.72 13.49
N GLU A 98 -28.57 -0.27 12.25
CA GLU A 98 -29.57 0.75 11.91
C GLU A 98 -30.99 0.18 11.98
N THR A 99 -31.23 -1.04 11.49
CA THR A 99 -32.54 -1.70 11.53
C THR A 99 -32.94 -2.05 12.98
N THR A 100 -32.00 -2.66 13.69
CA THR A 100 -32.08 -3.06 15.09
C THR A 100 -32.18 -1.86 16.03
N ARG A 101 -31.60 -0.70 15.71
CA ARG A 101 -31.82 0.56 16.47
C ARG A 101 -33.29 0.93 16.59
N TYR A 102 -34.10 0.57 15.59
CA TYR A 102 -35.52 0.85 15.56
C TYR A 102 -36.37 -0.27 16.20
N GLU A 103 -35.80 -1.46 16.46
CA GLU A 103 -36.55 -2.64 16.93
C GLU A 103 -36.06 -3.24 18.28
N MET A 104 -34.82 -2.98 18.71
CA MET A 104 -34.25 -3.49 19.96
C MET A 104 -34.28 -2.47 21.11
N SER A 105 -34.31 -2.99 22.34
CA SER A 105 -34.14 -2.18 23.53
C SER A 105 -32.71 -1.59 23.58
N PRO A 106 -32.52 -0.40 24.17
CA PRO A 106 -31.20 0.23 24.30
C PRO A 106 -30.13 -0.68 24.94
N ASP A 107 -30.53 -1.48 25.94
CA ASP A 107 -29.62 -2.34 26.71
C ASP A 107 -29.07 -3.50 25.86
N ASP A 108 -29.92 -4.09 25.01
CA ASP A 108 -29.51 -5.18 24.12
C ASP A 108 -28.57 -4.70 23.01
N PHE A 109 -28.79 -3.47 22.51
CA PHE A 109 -27.92 -2.84 21.52
C PHE A 109 -26.52 -2.56 22.09
N GLU A 110 -26.46 -2.03 23.31
CA GLU A 110 -25.20 -1.72 24.00
C GLU A 110 -24.38 -2.99 24.28
N PHE A 111 -25.03 -4.08 24.69
CA PHE A 111 -24.38 -5.38 24.89
C PHE A 111 -23.77 -5.94 23.59
N LEU A 112 -24.48 -5.83 22.46
CA LEU A 112 -24.00 -6.31 21.16
C LEU A 112 -22.78 -5.51 20.68
N CYS A 113 -22.85 -4.17 20.75
CA CYS A 113 -21.72 -3.30 20.41
C CYS A 113 -20.49 -3.58 21.29
N GLY A 114 -20.70 -3.81 22.59
CA GLY A 114 -19.62 -4.16 23.52
C GLY A 114 -18.86 -5.43 23.12
N ASN A 115 -19.56 -6.46 22.63
CA ASN A 115 -18.93 -7.69 22.17
C ASN A 115 -18.10 -7.51 20.88
N VAL A 116 -18.59 -6.71 19.92
CA VAL A 116 -17.85 -6.42 18.67
C VAL A 116 -16.60 -5.59 18.96
N ILE A 117 -16.72 -4.56 19.81
CA ILE A 117 -15.58 -3.74 20.25
C ILE A 117 -14.53 -4.62 20.91
N ARG A 118 -14.93 -5.48 21.85
CA ARG A 118 -14.02 -6.39 22.56
C ARG A 118 -13.32 -7.36 21.62
N GLN A 119 -14.01 -7.90 20.61
CA GLN A 119 -13.37 -8.73 19.58
C GLN A 119 -12.33 -7.95 18.77
N GLY A 120 -12.58 -6.68 18.48
CA GLY A 120 -11.62 -5.78 17.85
C GLY A 120 -10.38 -5.54 18.72
N GLU A 121 -10.57 -5.23 20.00
CA GLU A 121 -9.48 -5.02 20.97
C GLU A 121 -8.64 -6.28 21.18
N ASP A 122 -9.26 -7.46 21.24
CA ASP A 122 -8.55 -8.72 21.38
C ASP A 122 -7.77 -9.09 20.11
N ALA A 123 -8.30 -8.76 18.92
CA ALA A 123 -7.56 -8.92 17.67
C ALA A 123 -6.36 -7.97 17.57
N GLU A 124 -6.49 -6.72 18.05
CA GLU A 124 -5.39 -5.74 18.08
C GLU A 124 -4.23 -6.23 18.98
N LYS A 125 -4.53 -6.79 20.16
CA LYS A 125 -3.51 -7.35 21.07
C LYS A 125 -2.69 -8.49 20.47
N LEU A 126 -3.25 -9.22 19.51
CA LEU A 126 -2.55 -10.31 18.81
C LEU A 126 -1.60 -9.80 17.72
N LEU A 127 -1.78 -8.56 17.23
CA LEU A 127 -0.97 -7.98 16.15
C LEU A 127 0.23 -7.15 16.65
N ILE A 128 0.24 -6.74 17.92
CA ILE A 128 1.27 -5.84 18.52
C ILE A 128 2.30 -6.63 19.38
N GLN A 129 2.31 -7.97 19.32
CA GLN A 129 3.36 -8.81 19.94
C GLN A 129 4.53 -9.05 19.00
#